data_AF-A0A2A4NAL5-F1
#
_entry.id   AF-A0A2A4NAL5-F1
#
_cell.length_a   1.000
_cell.length_b   1.000
_cell.length_c   1.000
_cell.angle_alpha   90.00
_cell.angle_beta   90.00
_cell.angle_gamma   90.00
#
_symmetry.space_group_name_H-M   'P 1'
#
loop_
_entity.id
_entity.type
_entity.pdbx_description
1 polymer ?
#
loop_
_entity_poly.entity_id
_entity_poly.type
_entity_poly.pdbx_seq_one_letter_code
_entity_poly.pdbx_strand_id
1 'polypeptide(L)'
;MTLLSGIGFATPWLLLGLLALPILWLLLRAIPPAPKRAVFPGVTLLLGLKDDETVSDRTPWWLLLLRMLAVAAVIVGLAGPVLNPNTDRGGSGPLLIVLDASWAGATRWPERRALIDTQLAEAGRKDRTVALLRLSAPDVPVFQAADICAAVWPG
;
A
#
# COMPACT_ATOMS: atom_id res chain seq x y z
N MET A 1 7.70 -7.01 6.59
CA MET A 1 7.69 -6.08 5.43
C MET A 1 8.70 -6.59 4.41
N THR A 2 8.26 -6.86 3.19
CA THR A 2 9.16 -7.28 2.09
C THR A 2 9.22 -6.17 1.05
N LEU A 3 10.41 -5.97 0.48
CA LEU A 3 10.65 -5.00 -0.56
C LEU A 3 10.57 -5.70 -1.91
N LEU A 4 9.66 -5.27 -2.78
CA LEU A 4 9.65 -5.67 -4.19
C LEU A 4 9.86 -4.42 -5.05
N SER A 5 10.95 -4.40 -5.82
CA SER A 5 11.23 -3.34 -6.81
C SER A 5 11.12 -1.90 -6.25
N GLY A 6 11.51 -1.66 -4.99
CA GLY A 6 11.48 -0.35 -4.35
C GLY A 6 10.16 0.03 -3.67
N ILE A 7 9.12 -0.81 -3.77
CA ILE A 7 7.86 -0.66 -3.02
C ILE A 7 7.86 -1.64 -1.86
N GLY A 8 7.50 -1.17 -0.66
CA GLY A 8 7.36 -2.02 0.51
C GLY A 8 5.93 -2.51 0.65
N PHE A 9 5.76 -3.79 0.93
CA PHE A 9 4.45 -4.35 1.27
C PHE A 9 4.44 -4.77 2.74
N ALA A 10 3.42 -4.30 3.47
CA ALA A 10 3.21 -4.69 4.86
C ALA A 10 2.92 -6.20 4.94
N THR A 11 2.00 -6.68 4.08
CA THR A 11 1.53 -8.08 4.06
C THR A 11 1.66 -8.69 2.65
N PRO A 12 2.88 -9.07 2.23
CA PRO A 12 3.13 -9.51 0.86
C PRO A 12 2.42 -10.80 0.47
N TRP A 13 2.13 -11.67 1.44
CA TRP A 13 1.38 -12.91 1.22
C TRP A 13 -0.01 -12.66 0.65
N LEU A 14 -0.60 -11.48 0.91
CA LEU A 14 -1.90 -11.10 0.36
C LEU A 14 -1.85 -10.93 -1.16
N LEU A 15 -0.69 -10.60 -1.73
CA LEU A 15 -0.50 -10.55 -3.19
C LEU A 15 -0.62 -11.93 -3.84
N LEU A 16 -0.46 -13.03 -3.10
CA LEU A 16 -0.79 -14.37 -3.63
C LEU A 16 -2.30 -14.51 -3.90
N GLY A 17 -3.14 -13.72 -3.23
CA GLY A 17 -4.56 -13.62 -3.55
C GLY A 17 -4.81 -13.15 -4.98
N LEU A 18 -3.86 -12.46 -5.61
CA LEU A 18 -3.94 -12.10 -7.03
C LEU A 18 -3.98 -13.35 -7.94
N LEU A 19 -3.33 -14.46 -7.52
CA LEU A 19 -3.43 -15.75 -8.24
C LEU A 19 -4.81 -16.40 -8.11
N ALA A 20 -5.65 -15.98 -7.16
CA ALA A 20 -7.02 -16.47 -7.04
C ALA A 20 -7.99 -15.78 -8.02
N LEU A 21 -7.61 -14.64 -8.65
CA LEU A 21 -8.44 -13.99 -9.66
C LEU A 21 -8.83 -14.90 -10.83
N PRO A 22 -7.94 -15.68 -11.48
CA PRO A 22 -8.35 -16.59 -12.55
C PRO A 22 -9.36 -17.65 -12.08
N ILE A 23 -9.24 -18.12 -10.84
CA ILE A 23 -10.20 -19.06 -10.24
C ILE A 23 -11.55 -18.36 -10.04
N LEU A 24 -11.56 -17.14 -9.49
CA LEU A 24 -12.76 -16.34 -9.32
C LEU A 24 -13.41 -16.00 -10.68
N TRP A 25 -12.59 -15.78 -11.72
CA TRP A 25 -13.04 -15.53 -13.09
C TRP A 25 -13.78 -16.74 -13.65
N LEU A 26 -13.20 -17.93 -13.47
CA LEU A 26 -13.83 -19.20 -13.85
C LEU A 26 -15.14 -19.42 -13.09
N LEU A 27 -15.17 -19.12 -11.80
CA LEU A 27 -16.37 -19.26 -10.95
C LEU A 27 -17.49 -18.29 -11.38
N LEU A 28 -17.14 -17.04 -11.65
CA LEU A 28 -18.08 -16.02 -12.13
C LEU A 28 -18.54 -16.28 -13.58
N ARG A 29 -17.71 -16.94 -14.38
CA ARG A 29 -18.03 -17.38 -15.75
C ARG A 29 -18.73 -18.73 -15.79
N ALA A 30 -19.04 -19.35 -14.65
CA ALA A 30 -19.82 -20.58 -14.62
C ALA A 30 -21.28 -20.28 -15.04
N ILE A 31 -21.48 -20.15 -16.35
CA ILE A 31 -22.82 -20.08 -16.95
C ILE A 31 -23.35 -21.52 -16.88
N PRO A 32 -24.54 -21.74 -16.32
CA PRO A 32 -25.14 -23.07 -16.32
C PRO A 32 -25.20 -23.60 -17.76
N PRO A 33 -24.88 -24.89 -17.99
CA PRO A 33 -24.90 -25.48 -19.33
C PRO A 33 -26.28 -25.23 -19.96
N ALA A 34 -26.28 -24.82 -21.23
CA ALA A 34 -27.47 -24.31 -21.92
C ALA A 34 -28.70 -25.21 -21.70
N PRO A 35 -29.89 -24.61 -21.45
CA PRO A 35 -31.10 -25.38 -21.20
C PRO A 35 -31.39 -26.31 -22.37
N LYS A 36 -31.66 -27.59 -22.06
CA LYS A 36 -32.01 -28.59 -23.06
C LYS A 36 -33.33 -28.21 -23.69
N ARG A 37 -33.33 -27.97 -25.01
CA ARG A 37 -34.55 -27.70 -25.77
C ARG A 37 -35.37 -29.00 -25.85
N ALA A 38 -36.49 -29.04 -25.14
CA ALA A 38 -37.48 -30.09 -25.29
C ALA A 38 -38.60 -29.60 -26.22
N VAL A 39 -38.93 -30.40 -27.24
CA VAL A 39 -40.01 -30.06 -28.17
C VAL A 39 -41.33 -30.26 -27.44
N PHE A 40 -42.02 -29.17 -27.11
CA PHE A 40 -43.33 -29.23 -26.49
C PHE A 40 -44.43 -29.23 -27.59
N PRO A 41 -45.25 -30.28 -27.72
CA PRO A 41 -46.19 -30.43 -28.84
C PRO A 41 -47.22 -29.29 -28.98
N GLY A 42 -47.52 -28.57 -27.89
CA GLY A 42 -48.49 -27.46 -27.87
C GLY A 42 -48.10 -26.20 -28.66
N VAL A 43 -46.84 -26.08 -29.10
CA VAL A 43 -46.33 -24.92 -29.88
C VAL A 43 -46.88 -24.88 -31.31
N THR A 44 -47.41 -26.01 -31.80
CA THR A 44 -48.07 -26.10 -33.11
C THR A 44 -49.36 -25.27 -33.19
N LEU A 45 -49.99 -24.89 -32.07
CA LEU A 45 -51.15 -23.97 -32.05
C LEU A 45 -50.76 -22.47 -32.08
N LEU A 46 -49.49 -22.12 -31.92
CA LEU A 46 -48.99 -20.74 -31.83
C LEU A 46 -48.18 -20.30 -33.06
N LEU A 47 -48.38 -20.97 -34.21
CA LEU A 47 -47.78 -20.63 -35.51
C LEU A 47 -48.21 -19.21 -35.95
N GLY A 48 -47.46 -18.20 -35.52
CA GLY A 48 -47.69 -16.79 -35.87
C GLY A 48 -46.99 -15.77 -34.97
N LEU A 49 -46.56 -16.12 -33.75
CA LEU A 49 -45.77 -15.22 -32.92
C LEU A 49 -44.29 -15.33 -33.28
N LYS A 50 -43.72 -14.24 -33.80
CA LYS A 50 -42.28 -14.06 -33.91
C LYS A 50 -41.76 -13.60 -32.55
N ASP A 51 -41.09 -14.49 -31.84
CA ASP A 51 -40.37 -14.14 -30.63
C ASP A 51 -39.14 -13.31 -31.01
N ASP A 52 -39.17 -12.02 -30.72
CA ASP A 52 -37.94 -11.22 -30.63
C ASP A 52 -37.29 -11.53 -29.28
N GLU A 53 -36.72 -12.73 -29.20
CA GLU A 53 -35.98 -13.22 -28.04
C GLU A 53 -34.66 -12.43 -27.93
N THR A 54 -34.74 -11.22 -27.40
CA THR A 54 -33.56 -10.45 -26.98
C THR A 54 -33.11 -10.98 -25.61
N VAL A 55 -32.64 -12.23 -25.60
CA VAL A 55 -31.94 -12.78 -24.43
C VAL A 55 -30.58 -12.09 -24.37
N SER A 56 -30.54 -10.95 -23.68
CA SER A 56 -29.29 -10.29 -23.29
C SER A 56 -28.61 -11.10 -22.18
N ASP A 57 -28.16 -12.32 -22.53
CA ASP A 57 -27.69 -13.33 -21.58
C ASP A 57 -26.17 -13.30 -21.35
N ARG A 58 -25.47 -12.38 -22.01
CA ARG A 58 -24.03 -12.22 -21.79
C ARG A 58 -23.80 -11.07 -20.86
N THR A 59 -23.45 -11.39 -19.61
CA THR A 59 -22.66 -10.49 -18.79
C THR A 59 -21.51 -9.95 -19.64
N PRO A 60 -21.47 -8.64 -19.93
CA PRO A 60 -20.44 -8.05 -20.76
C PRO A 60 -19.05 -8.38 -20.21
N TRP A 61 -18.14 -8.86 -21.05
CA TRP A 61 -16.77 -9.22 -20.64
C TRP A 61 -16.03 -8.05 -19.97
N TRP A 62 -16.38 -6.81 -20.34
CA TRP A 62 -15.83 -5.59 -19.75
C TRP A 62 -16.25 -5.40 -18.28
N LEU A 63 -17.48 -5.77 -17.90
CA LEU A 63 -17.91 -5.74 -16.49
C LEU A 63 -17.16 -6.78 -15.66
N LEU A 64 -16.86 -7.93 -16.27
CA LEU A 64 -16.06 -8.97 -15.63
C LEU A 64 -14.61 -8.49 -15.43
N LEU A 65 -14.01 -7.83 -16.42
CA LEU A 65 -12.69 -7.20 -16.31
C LEU A 65 -12.68 -6.10 -15.23
N LEU A 66 -13.69 -5.24 -15.20
CA LEU A 66 -13.79 -4.17 -14.21
C LEU A 66 -13.92 -4.73 -12.79
N ARG A 67 -14.70 -5.80 -12.60
CA ARG A 67 -14.80 -6.49 -11.31
C ARG A 67 -13.46 -7.08 -10.86
N MET A 68 -12.69 -7.65 -11.80
CA MET A 68 -11.34 -8.14 -11.52
C MET A 68 -10.38 -7.02 -11.14
N LEU A 69 -10.44 -5.89 -11.85
CA LEU A 69 -9.59 -4.74 -11.53
C LEU A 69 -9.94 -4.17 -10.15
N ALA A 70 -11.23 -4.09 -9.80
CA ALA A 70 -11.68 -3.66 -8.48
C ALA A 70 -11.17 -4.59 -7.36
N VAL A 71 -11.30 -5.90 -7.52
CA VAL A 71 -10.79 -6.88 -6.55
C VAL A 71 -9.27 -6.80 -6.45
N ALA A 72 -8.56 -6.68 -7.56
CA ALA A 72 -7.11 -6.50 -7.57
C ALA A 72 -6.70 -5.22 -6.83
N ALA A 73 -7.38 -4.10 -7.07
CA ALA A 73 -7.12 -2.84 -6.36
C ALA A 73 -7.35 -2.95 -4.85
N VAL A 74 -8.39 -3.67 -4.43
CA VAL A 74 -8.65 -3.96 -3.01
C VAL A 74 -7.52 -4.81 -2.41
N ILE A 75 -7.11 -5.89 -3.07
CA ILE A 75 -6.01 -6.75 -2.62
C ILE A 75 -4.72 -5.94 -2.49
N VAL A 76 -4.39 -5.13 -3.51
CA VAL A 76 -3.20 -4.29 -3.50
C VAL A 76 -3.27 -3.24 -2.39
N GLY A 77 -4.41 -2.57 -2.22
CA GLY A 77 -4.61 -1.59 -1.15
C GLY A 77 -4.47 -2.19 0.25
N LEU A 78 -5.06 -3.38 0.47
CA LEU A 78 -4.97 -4.11 1.73
C LEU A 78 -3.58 -4.70 1.99
N ALA A 79 -2.78 -4.93 0.95
CA ALA A 79 -1.39 -5.36 1.12
C ALA A 79 -0.49 -4.27 1.75
N GLY A 80 -1.00 -3.04 1.83
CA GLY A 80 -0.31 -1.88 2.40
C GLY A 80 0.90 -1.49 1.56
N PRO A 81 0.72 -1.00 0.31
CA PRO A 81 1.81 -0.59 -0.54
C PRO A 81 2.37 0.73 0.00
N VAL A 82 3.62 0.70 0.44
CA VAL A 82 4.33 1.87 0.94
C VAL A 82 5.31 2.31 -0.13
N LEU A 83 5.08 3.51 -0.66
CA LEU A 83 6.06 4.19 -1.51
C LEU A 83 7.15 4.74 -0.59
N ASN A 84 8.41 4.44 -0.93
CA ASN A 84 9.56 4.69 -0.06
C ASN A 84 9.43 3.99 1.30
N PRO A 85 9.45 2.65 1.32
CA PRO A 85 9.57 1.94 2.57
C PRO A 85 10.82 2.45 3.27
N ASN A 86 10.65 3.07 4.43
CA ASN A 86 11.75 3.22 5.35
C ASN A 86 12.18 1.79 5.66
N THR A 87 13.18 1.31 4.92
CA THR A 87 14.10 0.38 5.48
C THR A 87 14.55 1.10 6.74
N ASP A 88 14.14 0.58 7.89
CA ASP A 88 14.95 0.77 9.07
C ASP A 88 16.36 0.45 8.57
N ARG A 89 17.15 1.49 8.28
CA ARG A 89 18.58 1.34 8.16
C ARG A 89 18.95 1.04 9.59
N GLY A 90 18.77 -0.23 9.96
CA GLY A 90 19.05 -0.83 11.24
C GLY A 90 20.55 -0.86 11.41
N GLY A 91 21.16 0.32 11.41
CA GLY A 91 22.46 0.50 11.99
C GLY A 91 22.25 0.42 13.49
N SER A 92 22.87 -0.57 14.12
CA SER A 92 23.05 -0.60 15.57
C SER A 92 24.04 0.47 16.05
N GLY A 93 24.63 1.23 15.12
CA GLY A 93 25.59 2.28 15.40
C GLY A 93 24.95 3.60 15.85
N PRO A 94 25.79 4.56 16.27
CA PRO A 94 25.37 5.90 16.68
C PRO A 94 24.53 6.62 15.61
N LEU A 95 23.60 7.47 16.05
CA LEU A 95 22.77 8.32 15.18
C LEU A 95 23.39 9.72 15.08
N LEU A 96 23.73 10.18 13.88
CA LEU A 96 24.14 11.56 13.63
C LEU A 96 22.99 12.31 12.94
N ILE A 97 22.45 13.32 13.60
CA ILE A 97 21.43 14.22 13.03
C ILE A 97 22.16 15.45 12.50
N VAL A 98 22.14 15.64 11.18
CA VAL A 98 22.72 16.81 10.52
C VAL A 98 21.59 17.77 10.16
N LEU A 99 21.67 18.99 10.66
CA LEU A 99 20.65 20.02 10.48
C LEU A 99 21.24 21.29 9.90
N ASP A 100 20.55 21.83 8.89
CA ASP A 100 20.74 23.20 8.46
C ASP A 100 19.92 24.13 9.35
N ALA A 101 20.59 24.76 10.31
CA ALA A 101 20.02 25.73 11.26
C ALA A 101 20.26 27.17 10.77
N SER A 102 20.29 27.40 9.46
CA SER A 102 20.30 28.74 8.86
C SER A 102 18.90 29.35 8.81
N TRP A 103 18.82 30.67 8.57
CA TRP A 103 17.54 31.36 8.42
C TRP A 103 16.68 30.78 7.28
N ALA A 104 17.31 30.22 6.24
CA ALA A 104 16.64 29.64 5.08
C ALA A 104 15.76 28.42 5.45
N GLY A 105 16.06 27.76 6.57
CA GLY A 105 15.31 26.64 7.10
C GLY A 105 14.14 27.01 8.03
N ALA A 106 13.99 28.28 8.41
CA ALA A 106 13.09 28.71 9.49
C ALA A 106 11.62 28.36 9.23
N THR A 107 11.13 28.48 7.99
CA THR A 107 9.73 28.23 7.64
C THR A 107 9.28 26.80 7.96
N ARG A 108 10.16 25.80 7.81
CA ARG A 108 9.85 24.38 8.10
C ARG A 108 10.41 23.93 9.45
N TRP A 109 10.82 24.85 10.30
CA TRP A 109 11.40 24.53 11.61
C TRP A 109 10.48 23.67 12.50
N PRO A 110 9.16 23.96 12.61
CA PRO A 110 8.27 23.14 13.44
C PRO A 110 8.20 21.67 12.99
N GLU A 111 8.11 21.42 11.67
CA GLU A 111 8.09 20.07 11.09
C GLU A 111 9.40 19.33 11.34
N ARG A 112 10.54 20.03 11.16
CA ARG A 112 11.87 19.46 11.44
C ARG A 112 12.03 19.10 12.91
N ARG A 113 11.55 19.93 13.83
CA ARG A 113 11.59 19.64 15.27
C ARG A 113 10.80 18.38 15.61
N ALA A 114 9.55 18.29 15.16
CA ALA A 114 8.72 17.10 15.38
C ALA A 114 9.37 15.81 14.85
N LEU A 115 10.05 15.90 13.70
CA LEU A 115 10.81 14.78 13.14
C LEU A 115 12.01 14.41 14.03
N ILE A 116 12.80 15.39 14.46
CA ILE A 116 13.97 15.19 15.33
C ILE A 116 13.54 14.55 16.67
N ASP A 117 12.47 15.04 17.28
CA ASP A 117 11.94 14.49 18.55
C ASP A 117 11.53 13.02 18.39
N THR A 118 10.88 12.69 17.27
CA THR A 118 10.51 11.30 16.94
C THR A 118 11.76 10.41 16.80
N GLN A 119 12.82 10.90 16.15
CA GLN A 119 14.06 10.15 15.96
C GLN A 119 14.86 10.01 17.27
N LEU A 120 14.87 11.03 18.13
CA LEU A 120 15.48 10.97 19.46
C LEU A 120 14.78 9.94 20.36
N ALA A 121 13.44 9.93 20.36
CA ALA A 121 12.65 8.96 21.11
C ALA A 121 12.86 7.51 20.62
N GLU A 122 12.99 7.31 19.31
CA GLU A 122 13.33 6.01 18.72
C GLU A 122 14.77 5.58 19.07
N ALA A 123 15.73 6.50 19.02
CA ALA A 123 17.12 6.24 19.37
C ALA A 123 17.27 5.89 20.86
N GLY A 124 16.54 6.58 21.75
CA GLY A 124 16.51 6.27 23.18
C GLY A 124 15.95 4.88 23.46
N ARG A 125 14.85 4.49 22.79
CA ARG A 125 14.29 3.12 22.90
C ARG A 125 15.24 2.02 22.42
N LYS A 126 16.20 2.36 21.56
CA LYS A 126 17.20 1.45 21.00
C LYS A 126 18.57 1.59 21.71
N ASP A 127 18.68 2.34 22.80
CA ASP A 127 19.93 2.64 23.53
C ASP A 127 21.06 3.15 22.62
N ARG A 128 20.71 3.96 21.62
CA ARG A 128 21.66 4.52 20.65
C ARG A 128 22.14 5.88 21.08
N THR A 129 23.45 6.09 21.04
CA THR A 129 24.03 7.42 21.21
C THR A 129 23.72 8.31 20.01
N VAL A 130 23.35 9.57 20.27
CA VAL A 130 22.97 10.56 19.27
C VAL A 130 23.91 11.76 19.33
N ALA A 131 24.29 12.28 18.17
CA ALA A 131 24.98 13.57 18.04
C ALA A 131 24.16 14.50 17.12
N LEU A 132 24.16 15.79 17.43
CA LEU A 132 23.61 16.83 16.56
C LEU A 132 24.74 17.65 15.93
N LEU A 133 24.69 17.82 14.61
CA LEU A 133 25.59 18.68 13.86
C LEU A 133 24.80 19.80 13.17
N ARG A 134 25.09 21.05 13.54
CA ARG A 134 24.53 22.24 12.91
C ARG A 134 25.42 22.70 11.77
N LEU A 135 24.92 22.68 10.55
CA LEU A 135 25.69 23.14 9.38
C LEU A 135 25.96 24.65 9.40
N SER A 136 25.12 25.43 10.09
CA SER A 136 25.30 26.88 10.23
C SER A 136 26.37 27.28 11.25
N ALA A 137 26.70 26.39 12.19
CA ALA A 137 27.75 26.56 13.18
C ALA A 137 28.34 25.16 13.49
N PRO A 138 29.23 24.65 12.62
CA PRO A 138 29.71 23.28 12.71
C PRO A 138 30.68 23.12 13.88
N ASP A 139 30.20 22.42 14.92
CA ASP A 139 31.00 21.94 16.03
C ASP A 139 31.33 20.45 15.84
N VAL A 140 32.36 19.95 16.54
CA VAL A 140 32.69 18.52 16.53
C VAL A 140 31.51 17.74 17.12
N PRO A 141 30.91 16.76 16.42
CA PRO A 141 29.75 16.03 16.90
C PRO A 141 30.12 15.17 18.12
N VAL A 142 29.48 15.43 19.25
CA VAL A 142 29.61 14.64 20.48
C VAL A 142 28.44 13.67 20.57
N PHE A 143 28.74 12.38 20.57
CA PHE A 143 27.73 11.33 20.72
C PHE A 143 27.41 11.12 22.20
N GLN A 144 26.15 11.35 22.55
CA GLN A 144 25.64 11.25 23.93
C GLN A 144 24.35 10.45 23.95
N ALA A 145 23.89 10.05 25.14
CA ALA A 145 22.61 9.35 25.26
C ALA A 145 21.45 10.24 24.74
N ALA A 146 20.43 9.61 24.17
CA ALA A 146 19.36 10.32 23.46
C ALA A 146 18.56 11.26 24.38
N ASP A 147 18.41 10.90 25.65
CA ASP A 147 17.79 11.69 26.71
C ASP A 147 18.59 12.95 27.05
N ILE A 148 19.91 12.84 27.17
CA ILE A 148 20.81 13.99 27.37
C ILE A 148 20.72 14.93 26.17
N CYS A 149 20.71 14.34 24.97
CA CYS A 149 20.59 15.08 23.72
C CYS A 149 19.26 15.82 23.60
N ALA A 150 18.16 15.18 24.00
CA ALA A 150 16.83 15.80 24.05
C ALA A 150 16.72 16.93 25.08
N ALA A 151 17.43 16.83 26.22
CA ALA A 151 17.45 17.87 27.24
C ALA A 151 18.20 19.14 26.81
N VAL A 152 19.25 19.00 26.00
CA VAL A 152 20.05 20.12 25.48
C VAL A 152 19.42 20.75 24.23
N TRP A 153 18.58 19.99 23.52
CA TRP A 153 17.88 20.46 22.34
C TRP A 153 16.74 21.44 22.70
N PRO A 154 16.79 22.70 22.22
CA PRO A 154 15.72 23.65 22.48
C PRO A 154 14.45 23.29 21.69
N GLY A 155 13.42 22.87 22.43
CA GLY A 155 12.07 22.59 21.95
C GLY A 155 11.26 23.83 21.58
#